data_AF-A0A7Z0KYZ3-F1
#
_entry.id   AF-A0A7Z0KYZ3-F1
#
_cell.length_a   1.000
_cell.length_b   1.000
_cell.length_c   1.000
_cell.angle_alpha   90.00
_cell.angle_beta   90.00
_cell.angle_gamma   90.00
#
_symmetry.space_group_name_H-M   'P 1'
#
loop_
_entity.id
_entity.type
_entity.pdbx_description
1 polymer ?
#
loop_
_entity_poly.entity_id
_entity_poly.type
_entity_poly.pdbx_seq_one_letter_code
_entity_poly.pdbx_strand_id
1 'polypeptide(L)'
;MQIATLITNPSAPTLDGATVEALRNAWGGGAAQWIAPDLAAEFPLEQPPGNQWEVWAELQARGIDLAVQPAAGRQKAMLIADMDSTMIVQECIDELADMAGVGAHVAEITERAMNGELEFEGALRERVALLRGLEAGIIDRVIAERITFTPGAATLLATMRANGAHAVLVSGGFTAFTGHVAGALGFDEHHANTLLTADGALSGEVAEPILGRAAKLEALRRISAARGITAAQVMAVGDGANDLAMLEAAGAGVAFHAKPAVAARCALRINHGDLTALLYLQGYASGAFVTP
;
A
#
# COMPACT_ATOMS: atom_id res chain seq x y z
N MET A 1 -23.42 9.08 -10.07
CA MET A 1 -23.16 9.72 -8.77
C MET A 1 -21.75 9.36 -8.32
N GLN A 2 -20.96 10.39 -8.08
CA GLN A 2 -19.63 10.32 -7.49
C GLN A 2 -19.71 10.66 -6.00
N ILE A 3 -18.66 10.35 -5.26
CA ILE A 3 -18.44 10.80 -3.90
C ILE A 3 -17.06 11.49 -3.86
N ALA A 4 -17.02 12.69 -3.28
CA ALA A 4 -15.78 13.34 -2.89
C ALA A 4 -15.51 13.00 -1.42
N THR A 5 -14.29 12.57 -1.11
CA THR A 5 -13.86 12.20 0.23
C THR A 5 -12.60 12.99 0.57
N LEU A 6 -12.65 13.77 1.65
CA LEU A 6 -11.52 14.50 2.22
C LEU A 6 -11.01 13.71 3.42
N ILE A 7 -9.70 13.52 3.52
CA ILE A 7 -9.05 12.70 4.56
C ILE A 7 -7.80 13.44 5.05
N THR A 8 -7.51 13.38 6.35
CA THR A 8 -6.28 13.94 6.95
C THR A 8 -5.54 12.90 7.77
N ASN A 9 -4.32 13.23 8.18
CA ASN A 9 -3.51 12.38 9.04
C ASN A 9 -4.14 12.27 10.44
N PRO A 10 -4.43 11.06 10.94
CA PRO A 10 -4.96 10.87 12.30
C PRO A 10 -4.09 11.42 13.44
N SER A 11 -2.78 11.50 13.22
CA SER A 11 -1.83 12.06 14.20
C SER A 11 -1.77 13.59 14.18
N ALA A 12 -2.34 14.22 13.16
CA ALA A 12 -2.38 15.66 12.97
C ALA A 12 -3.65 16.08 12.19
N PRO A 13 -4.85 15.96 12.79
CA PRO A 13 -6.10 16.29 12.11
C PRO A 13 -6.13 17.77 11.72
N THR A 14 -6.41 18.05 10.45
CA THR A 14 -6.50 19.42 9.91
C THR A 14 -7.82 19.71 9.20
N LEU A 15 -8.77 18.77 9.19
CA LEU A 15 -10.00 18.91 8.43
C LEU A 15 -11.04 19.73 9.21
N ASP A 16 -11.27 20.97 8.78
CA ASP A 16 -12.30 21.84 9.35
C ASP A 16 -13.60 21.87 8.51
N GLY A 17 -14.71 22.20 9.15
CA GLY A 17 -16.01 22.28 8.48
C GLY A 17 -16.12 23.41 7.46
N ALA A 18 -15.37 24.50 7.62
CA ALA A 18 -15.37 25.60 6.66
C ALA A 18 -14.82 25.13 5.29
N THR A 19 -13.78 24.30 5.31
CA THR A 19 -13.15 23.71 4.12
C THR A 19 -14.07 22.75 3.41
N VAL A 20 -14.70 21.83 4.16
CA VAL A 20 -15.66 20.86 3.62
C VAL A 20 -16.84 21.58 2.98
N GLU A 21 -17.44 22.55 3.69
CA GLU A 21 -18.60 23.30 3.20
C GLU A 21 -18.25 24.19 2.01
N ALA A 22 -17.10 24.88 2.03
CA ALA A 22 -16.65 25.70 0.91
C ALA A 22 -16.46 24.87 -0.36
N LEU A 23 -15.78 23.73 -0.24
CA LEU A 23 -15.55 22.84 -1.39
C LEU A 23 -16.86 22.24 -1.91
N ARG A 24 -17.69 21.72 -1.01
CA ARG A 24 -19.02 21.18 -1.33
C ARG A 24 -19.86 22.21 -2.09
N ASN A 25 -19.92 23.45 -1.61
CA ASN A 25 -20.66 24.52 -2.26
C ASN A 25 -20.06 24.88 -3.64
N ALA A 26 -18.73 24.95 -3.75
CA ALA A 26 -18.04 25.26 -5.00
C ALA A 26 -18.30 24.21 -6.09
N TRP A 27 -18.46 22.95 -5.71
CA TRP A 27 -18.72 21.84 -6.63
C TRP A 27 -20.21 21.48 -6.76
N GLY A 28 -21.11 22.20 -6.10
CA GLY A 28 -22.54 21.88 -6.10
C GLY A 28 -22.86 20.51 -5.50
N GLY A 29 -22.06 20.07 -4.52
CA GLY A 29 -22.23 18.79 -3.85
C GLY A 29 -23.48 18.73 -2.96
N GLY A 30 -24.00 17.53 -2.76
CA GLY A 30 -25.08 17.28 -1.79
C GLY A 30 -24.59 17.35 -0.35
N ALA A 31 -25.46 17.01 0.61
CA ALA A 31 -25.15 17.13 2.05
C ALA A 31 -23.84 16.41 2.42
N ALA A 32 -22.99 17.12 3.16
CA ALA A 32 -21.74 16.56 3.67
C ALA A 32 -21.99 15.66 4.89
N GLN A 33 -21.25 14.57 4.96
CA GLN A 33 -21.25 13.61 6.04
C GLN A 33 -19.86 13.51 6.63
N TRP A 34 -19.75 13.66 7.94
CA TRP A 34 -18.54 13.34 8.69
C TRP A 34 -18.49 11.83 8.94
N ILE A 35 -17.59 11.14 8.25
CA ILE A 35 -17.35 9.69 8.43
C ILE A 35 -16.31 9.45 9.52
N ALA A 36 -15.48 10.45 9.83
CA ALA A 36 -14.70 10.54 11.05
C ALA A 36 -14.58 12.02 11.45
N PRO A 37 -15.07 12.43 12.62
CA PRO A 37 -14.97 13.82 13.08
C PRO A 37 -13.54 14.35 12.97
N ASP A 38 -13.38 15.55 12.39
CA ASP A 38 -12.12 16.27 12.19
C ASP A 38 -11.06 15.53 11.33
N LEU A 39 -11.38 14.34 10.83
CA LEU A 39 -10.45 13.46 10.12
C LEU A 39 -10.86 13.18 8.69
N ALA A 40 -12.14 12.85 8.49
CA ALA A 40 -12.66 12.51 7.18
C ALA A 40 -14.13 12.91 7.01
N ALA A 41 -14.40 13.55 5.89
CA ALA A 41 -15.74 13.93 5.48
C ALA A 41 -15.94 13.59 4.01
N GLU A 42 -17.19 13.31 3.64
CA GLU A 42 -17.55 13.05 2.24
C GLU A 42 -18.86 13.73 1.84
N PHE A 43 -19.03 13.98 0.55
CA PHE A 43 -20.29 14.47 0.00
C PHE A 43 -20.50 13.97 -1.43
N PRO A 44 -21.76 13.74 -1.85
CA PRO A 44 -22.08 13.25 -3.18
C PRO A 44 -21.95 14.36 -4.23
N LEU A 45 -21.57 13.95 -5.44
CA LEU A 45 -21.47 14.79 -6.63
C LEU A 45 -22.18 14.10 -7.80
N GLU A 46 -22.78 14.88 -8.70
CA GLU A 46 -23.38 14.30 -9.91
C GLU A 46 -22.30 13.72 -10.84
N GLN A 47 -21.23 14.48 -11.04
CA GLN A 47 -20.10 14.17 -11.90
C GLN A 47 -18.77 14.67 -11.30
N PRO A 48 -17.61 14.13 -11.73
CA PRO A 48 -16.31 14.62 -11.28
C PRO A 48 -16.11 16.11 -11.68
N PRO A 49 -15.57 16.95 -10.79
CA PRO A 49 -15.34 18.35 -11.09
C PRO A 49 -14.15 18.54 -12.04
N GLY A 50 -14.27 19.46 -13.01
CA GLY A 50 -13.22 19.70 -14.02
C GLY A 50 -11.90 20.21 -13.43
N ASN A 51 -11.96 20.91 -12.29
CA ASN A 51 -10.80 21.44 -11.57
C ASN A 51 -10.33 20.55 -10.40
N GLN A 52 -10.73 19.27 -10.37
CA GLN A 52 -10.43 18.38 -9.23
C GLN A 52 -8.95 18.34 -8.85
N TRP A 53 -8.05 18.35 -9.84
CA TRP A 53 -6.61 18.20 -9.61
C TRP A 53 -5.94 19.50 -9.16
N GLU A 54 -6.50 20.66 -9.54
CA GLU A 54 -6.07 21.97 -9.04
C GLU A 54 -6.41 22.08 -7.56
N VAL A 55 -7.67 21.78 -7.20
CA VAL A 55 -8.12 21.75 -5.81
C VAL A 55 -7.37 20.71 -4.99
N TRP A 56 -7.14 19.51 -5.55
CA TRP A 56 -6.35 18.48 -4.90
C TRP A 56 -4.97 19.01 -4.51
N ALA A 57 -4.28 19.70 -5.41
CA ALA A 57 -2.95 20.26 -5.17
C ALA A 57 -2.96 21.34 -4.07
N GLU A 58 -3.98 22.20 -4.04
CA GLU A 58 -4.16 23.20 -2.98
C GLU A 58 -4.40 22.53 -1.60
N LEU A 59 -5.18 21.45 -1.56
CA LEU A 59 -5.45 20.70 -0.34
C LEU A 59 -4.23 19.95 0.19
N GLN A 60 -3.32 19.50 -0.69
CA GLN A 60 -2.06 18.88 -0.28
C GLN A 60 -1.21 19.84 0.57
N ALA A 61 -1.19 21.14 0.23
CA ALA A 61 -0.46 22.14 1.03
C ALA A 61 -1.03 22.32 2.45
N ARG A 62 -2.23 21.78 2.72
CA ARG A 62 -2.93 21.83 4.00
C ARG A 62 -2.96 20.47 4.72
N GLY A 63 -2.28 19.45 4.17
CA GLY A 63 -2.28 18.10 4.72
C GLY A 63 -3.59 17.34 4.52
N ILE A 64 -4.38 17.70 3.51
CA ILE A 64 -5.70 17.10 3.23
C ILE A 64 -5.62 16.31 1.92
N ASP A 65 -5.83 15.01 2.02
CA ASP A 65 -6.06 14.13 0.87
C ASP A 65 -7.48 14.33 0.33
N LEU A 66 -7.63 14.26 -0.99
CA LEU A 66 -8.91 14.37 -1.69
C LEU A 66 -9.03 13.25 -2.72
N ALA A 67 -10.12 12.50 -2.64
CA ALA A 67 -10.48 11.49 -3.62
C ALA A 67 -11.87 11.77 -4.21
N VAL A 68 -12.02 11.58 -5.52
CA VAL A 68 -13.32 11.61 -6.21
C VAL A 68 -13.48 10.29 -6.97
N GLN A 69 -14.55 9.55 -6.66
CA GLN A 69 -14.78 8.22 -7.23
C GLN A 69 -16.26 7.86 -7.29
N PRO A 70 -16.65 6.81 -8.03
CA PRO A 70 -18.02 6.32 -8.02
C PRO A 70 -18.46 5.91 -6.61
N ALA A 71 -19.66 6.34 -6.19
CA ALA A 71 -20.20 5.97 -4.89
C ALA A 71 -20.59 4.48 -4.82
N ALA A 72 -21.03 3.91 -5.95
CA ALA A 72 -21.42 2.51 -6.04
C ALA A 72 -20.20 1.59 -6.22
N GLY A 73 -20.20 0.44 -5.55
CA GLY A 73 -19.15 -0.58 -5.71
C GLY A 73 -17.79 -0.18 -5.11
N ARG A 74 -17.74 0.81 -4.22
CA ARG A 74 -16.50 1.24 -3.55
C ARG A 74 -16.05 0.29 -2.44
N GLN A 75 -16.95 -0.46 -1.80
CA GLN A 75 -16.58 -1.56 -0.90
C GLN A 75 -16.01 -2.73 -1.72
N LYS A 76 -14.75 -3.09 -1.44
CA LYS A 76 -14.02 -4.10 -2.22
C LYS A 76 -14.03 -5.45 -1.49
N ALA A 77 -14.10 -6.52 -2.28
CA ALA A 77 -14.13 -7.90 -1.79
C ALA A 77 -12.73 -8.49 -1.60
N MET A 78 -11.68 -7.82 -2.10
CA MET A 78 -10.30 -8.22 -1.91
C MET A 78 -9.39 -7.01 -1.73
N LEU A 79 -8.46 -7.12 -0.78
CA LEU A 79 -7.29 -6.26 -0.67
C LEU A 79 -6.07 -7.03 -1.21
N ILE A 80 -5.32 -6.41 -2.11
CA ILE A 80 -3.97 -6.85 -2.46
C ILE A 80 -3.00 -5.72 -2.16
N ALA A 81 -1.99 -5.98 -1.33
CA ALA A 81 -1.09 -4.95 -0.81
C ALA A 81 0.37 -5.29 -1.10
N ASP A 82 1.17 -4.26 -1.38
CA ASP A 82 2.62 -4.34 -1.19
C ASP A 82 2.98 -4.47 0.29
N MET A 83 4.20 -4.91 0.59
CA MET A 83 4.72 -4.97 1.96
C MET A 83 5.56 -3.75 2.30
N ASP A 84 6.74 -3.65 1.67
CA ASP A 84 7.74 -2.63 1.92
C ASP A 84 7.18 -1.24 1.60
N SER A 85 7.51 -0.23 2.41
CA SER A 85 7.02 1.15 2.27
C SER A 85 5.48 1.30 2.18
N THR A 86 4.71 0.26 2.53
CA THR A 86 3.25 0.21 2.42
C THR A 86 2.61 -0.36 3.69
N MET A 87 2.74 -1.66 3.96
CA MET A 87 2.21 -2.30 5.17
C MET A 87 3.20 -2.24 6.34
N ILE A 88 4.48 -2.08 6.02
CA ILE A 88 5.55 -1.71 6.94
C ILE A 88 6.22 -0.44 6.43
N VAL A 89 6.89 0.29 7.33
CA VAL A 89 7.55 1.56 7.00
C VAL A 89 8.90 1.34 6.29
N GLN A 90 9.54 0.20 6.53
CA GLN A 90 10.90 -0.10 6.07
C GLN A 90 10.93 -0.80 4.71
N GLU A 91 12.13 -0.84 4.12
CA GLU A 91 12.53 -1.73 3.03
C GLU A 91 13.35 -2.90 3.60
N CYS A 92 12.80 -4.12 3.60
CA CYS A 92 13.42 -5.25 4.32
C CYS A 92 14.85 -5.60 3.86
N ILE A 93 15.14 -5.46 2.56
CA ILE A 93 16.48 -5.76 2.03
C ILE A 93 17.52 -4.73 2.48
N ASP A 94 17.11 -3.47 2.62
CA ASP A 94 18.01 -2.39 3.05
C ASP A 94 18.29 -2.52 4.55
N GLU A 95 17.30 -2.89 5.37
CA GLU A 95 17.51 -3.17 6.80
C GLU A 95 18.42 -4.38 7.04
N LEU A 96 18.29 -5.44 6.22
CA LEU A 96 19.21 -6.58 6.25
C LEU A 96 20.64 -6.15 5.91
N ALA A 97 20.79 -5.33 4.85
CA ALA A 97 22.08 -4.88 4.38
C ALA A 97 22.77 -3.94 5.38
N ASP A 98 22.01 -3.02 6.01
CA ASP A 98 22.48 -2.14 7.08
C ASP A 98 22.98 -2.96 8.27
N MET A 99 22.15 -3.90 8.76
CA MET A 99 22.51 -4.75 9.90
C MET A 99 23.73 -5.64 9.61
N ALA A 100 23.94 -5.99 8.34
CA ALA A 100 25.09 -6.75 7.86
C ALA A 100 26.34 -5.91 7.55
N GLY A 101 26.26 -4.57 7.64
CA GLY A 101 27.36 -3.67 7.29
C GLY A 101 27.65 -3.54 5.80
N VAL A 102 26.74 -4.00 4.93
CA VAL A 102 26.85 -3.93 3.46
C VAL A 102 25.83 -2.97 2.83
N GLY A 103 25.12 -2.18 3.64
CA GLY A 103 24.07 -1.25 3.21
C GLY A 103 24.46 -0.34 2.05
N ALA A 104 25.66 0.25 2.08
CA ALA A 104 26.14 1.12 1.01
C ALA A 104 26.23 0.42 -0.36
N HIS A 105 26.64 -0.85 -0.40
CA HIS A 105 26.74 -1.61 -1.65
C HIS A 105 25.34 -2.00 -2.17
N VAL A 106 24.42 -2.34 -1.27
CA VAL A 106 23.04 -2.65 -1.64
C VAL A 106 22.34 -1.41 -2.19
N ALA A 107 22.55 -0.25 -1.58
CA ALA A 107 22.02 1.03 -2.05
C ALA A 107 22.48 1.37 -3.47
N GLU A 108 23.77 1.17 -3.79
CA GLU A 108 24.32 1.39 -5.14
C GLU A 108 23.63 0.49 -6.18
N ILE A 109 23.42 -0.79 -5.87
CA ILE A 109 22.72 -1.72 -6.77
C ILE A 109 21.25 -1.33 -6.92
N THR A 110 20.59 -0.93 -5.84
CA THR A 110 19.20 -0.45 -5.86
C THR A 110 19.06 0.80 -6.74
N GLU A 111 19.98 1.76 -6.64
CA GLU A 111 19.98 2.97 -7.48
C GLU A 111 20.12 2.62 -8.97
N ARG A 112 21.08 1.75 -9.33
CA ARG A 112 21.26 1.27 -10.70
C ARG A 112 20.01 0.56 -11.24
N ALA A 113 19.36 -0.27 -10.41
CA ALA A 113 18.11 -0.95 -10.78
C ALA A 113 16.95 0.02 -11.00
N MET A 114 16.86 1.07 -10.18
CA MET A 114 15.85 2.12 -10.32
C MET A 114 16.09 2.99 -11.56
N ASN A 115 17.36 3.19 -11.96
CA ASN A 115 17.73 3.88 -13.20
C ASN A 115 17.53 3.02 -14.46
N GLY A 116 17.12 1.75 -14.31
CA GLY A 116 16.92 0.84 -15.44
C GLY A 116 18.21 0.27 -16.01
N GLU A 117 19.34 0.39 -15.29
CA GLU A 117 20.63 -0.17 -15.69
C GLU A 117 20.72 -1.68 -15.37
N LEU A 118 19.87 -2.17 -14.47
CA LEU A 118 19.76 -3.58 -14.09
C LEU A 118 18.30 -4.04 -14.15
N GLU A 119 18.08 -5.20 -14.77
CA GLU A 119 16.81 -5.92 -14.65
C GLU A 119 16.55 -6.32 -13.19
N PHE A 120 15.29 -6.33 -12.77
CA PHE A 120 14.91 -6.52 -11.36
C PHE A 120 15.49 -7.81 -10.78
N GLU A 121 15.40 -8.93 -11.51
CA GLU A 121 15.91 -10.22 -11.09
C GLU A 121 17.43 -10.22 -10.97
N GLY A 122 18.13 -9.50 -11.86
CA GLY A 122 19.58 -9.31 -11.80
C GLY A 122 19.98 -8.52 -10.56
N ALA A 123 19.35 -7.36 -10.34
CA ALA A 123 19.58 -6.53 -9.18
C ALA A 123 19.26 -7.23 -7.86
N LEU A 124 18.20 -8.06 -7.81
CA LEU A 124 17.89 -8.84 -6.62
C LEU A 124 18.97 -9.89 -6.34
N ARG A 125 19.42 -10.64 -7.35
CA ARG A 125 20.50 -11.63 -7.18
C ARG A 125 21.80 -10.98 -6.71
N GLU A 126 22.17 -9.82 -7.27
CA GLU A 126 23.37 -9.08 -6.84
C GLU A 126 23.26 -8.65 -5.37
N ARG A 127 22.13 -8.07 -4.95
CA ARG A 127 21.93 -7.65 -3.55
C ARG A 127 21.92 -8.83 -2.59
N VAL A 128 21.26 -9.94 -2.97
CA VAL A 128 21.19 -11.15 -2.14
C VAL A 128 22.58 -11.82 -2.03
N ALA A 129 23.40 -11.78 -3.08
CA ALA A 129 24.75 -12.33 -3.04
C ALA A 129 25.65 -11.64 -1.98
N LEU A 130 25.43 -10.36 -1.71
CA LEU A 130 26.14 -9.62 -0.65
C LEU A 130 25.79 -10.09 0.76
N LEU A 131 24.68 -10.82 0.92
CA LEU A 131 24.21 -11.35 2.21
C LEU A 131 24.79 -12.74 2.52
N ARG A 132 25.64 -13.29 1.63
CA ARG A 132 26.21 -14.64 1.78
C ARG A 132 27.01 -14.79 3.07
N GLY A 133 26.73 -15.86 3.81
CA GLY A 133 27.46 -16.22 5.03
C GLY A 133 26.97 -15.51 6.30
N LEU A 134 25.98 -14.62 6.20
CA LEU A 134 25.32 -14.05 7.37
C LEU A 134 24.52 -15.12 8.10
N GLU A 135 24.56 -15.12 9.43
CA GLU A 135 23.75 -16.02 10.25
C GLU A 135 22.26 -15.81 9.94
N ALA A 136 21.51 -16.90 9.73
CA ALA A 136 20.10 -16.83 9.36
C ALA A 136 19.23 -16.08 10.40
N GLY A 137 19.64 -16.10 11.68
CA GLY A 137 19.00 -15.35 12.77
C GLY A 137 19.01 -13.83 12.59
N ILE A 138 19.78 -13.28 11.64
CA ILE A 138 19.72 -11.86 11.28
C ILE A 138 18.32 -11.44 10.83
N ILE A 139 17.58 -12.32 10.16
CA ILE A 139 16.22 -12.01 9.69
C ILE A 139 15.29 -11.77 10.89
N ASP A 140 15.32 -12.67 11.87
CA ASP A 140 14.51 -12.55 13.08
C ASP A 140 14.88 -11.28 13.87
N ARG A 141 16.16 -10.93 13.89
CA ARG A 141 16.64 -9.68 14.51
C ARG A 141 16.14 -8.44 13.78
N VAL A 142 16.18 -8.40 12.45
CA VAL A 142 15.60 -7.28 11.68
C VAL A 142 14.10 -7.16 11.97
N ILE A 143 13.37 -8.28 11.95
CA ILE A 143 11.94 -8.31 12.28
C ILE A 143 11.68 -7.71 13.68
N ALA A 144 12.45 -8.15 14.69
CA ALA A 144 12.24 -7.73 16.07
C ALA A 144 12.70 -6.29 16.36
N GLU A 145 13.80 -5.85 15.74
CA GLU A 145 14.49 -4.60 16.10
C GLU A 145 14.17 -3.43 15.16
N ARG A 146 13.74 -3.68 13.91
CA ARG A 146 13.62 -2.66 12.86
C ARG A 146 12.23 -2.52 12.26
N ILE A 147 11.45 -3.60 12.18
CA ILE A 147 10.17 -3.58 11.46
C ILE A 147 9.08 -2.89 12.27
N THR A 148 8.46 -1.88 11.67
CA THR A 148 7.33 -1.13 12.21
C THR A 148 6.16 -1.21 11.23
N PHE A 149 4.99 -1.63 11.72
CA PHE A 149 3.77 -1.63 10.91
C PHE A 149 3.29 -0.22 10.60
N THR A 150 2.84 -0.01 9.38
CA THR A 150 2.24 1.27 8.98
C THR A 150 0.97 1.52 9.79
N PRO A 151 0.77 2.73 10.35
CA PRO A 151 -0.42 3.04 11.13
C PRO A 151 -1.71 2.76 10.35
N GLY A 152 -2.71 2.22 11.05
CA GLY A 152 -3.98 1.81 10.44
C GLY A 152 -3.99 0.44 9.77
N ALA A 153 -2.83 -0.21 9.55
CA ALA A 153 -2.75 -1.52 8.90
C ALA A 153 -3.64 -2.58 9.55
N ALA A 154 -3.50 -2.76 10.86
CA ALA A 154 -4.22 -3.79 11.60
C ALA A 154 -5.75 -3.53 11.57
N THR A 155 -6.16 -2.27 11.72
CA THR A 155 -7.56 -1.84 11.64
C THR A 155 -8.15 -2.04 10.24
N LEU A 156 -7.38 -1.73 9.18
CA LEU A 156 -7.77 -1.95 7.79
C LEU A 156 -8.10 -3.43 7.55
N LEU A 157 -7.16 -4.32 7.90
CA LEU A 157 -7.31 -5.76 7.71
C LEU A 157 -8.44 -6.33 8.55
N ALA A 158 -8.53 -5.97 9.83
CA ALA A 158 -9.59 -6.44 10.72
C ALA A 158 -10.98 -6.01 10.23
N THR A 159 -11.12 -4.75 9.78
CA THR A 159 -12.40 -4.22 9.27
C THR A 159 -12.78 -4.88 7.95
N MET A 160 -11.84 -5.02 7.02
CA MET A 160 -12.10 -5.67 5.73
C MET A 160 -12.48 -7.15 5.92
N ARG A 161 -11.77 -7.88 6.79
CA ARG A 161 -12.07 -9.27 7.15
C ARG A 161 -13.46 -9.42 7.77
N ALA A 162 -13.83 -8.55 8.71
CA ALA A 162 -15.15 -8.56 9.33
C ALA A 162 -16.30 -8.34 8.32
N ASN A 163 -15.99 -7.71 7.18
CA ASN A 163 -16.91 -7.50 6.08
C ASN A 163 -16.72 -8.51 4.93
N GLY A 164 -16.03 -9.62 5.18
CA GLY A 164 -15.92 -10.75 4.25
C GLY A 164 -14.93 -10.56 3.11
N ALA A 165 -14.06 -9.55 3.17
CA ALA A 165 -13.01 -9.37 2.17
C ALA A 165 -11.82 -10.31 2.42
N HIS A 166 -11.18 -10.75 1.33
CA HIS A 166 -9.96 -11.54 1.34
C HIS A 166 -8.73 -10.64 1.23
N ALA A 167 -7.69 -10.89 2.02
CA ALA A 167 -6.49 -10.07 2.02
C ALA A 167 -5.25 -10.84 1.56
N VAL A 168 -4.52 -10.26 0.61
CA VAL A 168 -3.32 -10.84 0.01
C VAL A 168 -2.15 -9.87 0.14
N LEU A 169 -1.02 -10.35 0.66
CA LEU A 169 0.23 -9.61 0.70
C LEU A 169 1.14 -10.10 -0.43
N VAL A 170 1.58 -9.22 -1.33
CA VAL A 170 2.50 -9.59 -2.43
C VAL A 170 3.67 -8.63 -2.44
N SER A 171 4.88 -9.14 -2.24
CA SER A 171 6.10 -8.33 -2.15
C SER A 171 7.21 -8.88 -3.02
N GLY A 172 8.08 -7.99 -3.51
CA GLY A 172 9.36 -8.34 -4.12
C GLY A 172 10.46 -8.67 -3.08
N GLY A 173 10.18 -8.44 -1.80
CA GLY A 173 11.01 -8.83 -0.66
C GLY A 173 10.95 -10.33 -0.38
N PHE A 174 11.01 -10.74 0.90
CA PHE A 174 11.23 -12.14 1.25
C PHE A 174 10.13 -12.81 2.08
N THR A 175 9.99 -14.13 1.92
CA THR A 175 8.95 -14.97 2.55
C THR A 175 8.99 -14.94 4.08
N ALA A 176 10.17 -14.82 4.69
CA ALA A 176 10.30 -14.70 6.14
C ALA A 176 9.64 -13.41 6.67
N PHE A 177 9.85 -12.27 5.99
CA PHE A 177 9.21 -11.01 6.37
C PHE A 177 7.72 -11.01 6.05
N THR A 178 7.33 -11.42 4.84
CA THR A 178 5.90 -11.46 4.48
C THR A 178 5.12 -12.43 5.36
N GLY A 179 5.71 -13.55 5.78
CA GLY A 179 5.09 -14.48 6.72
C GLY A 179 4.85 -13.85 8.09
N HIS A 180 5.82 -13.11 8.62
CA HIS A 180 5.66 -12.35 9.87
C HIS A 180 4.57 -11.27 9.75
N VAL A 181 4.65 -10.43 8.72
CA VAL A 181 3.69 -9.34 8.48
C VAL A 181 2.27 -9.90 8.26
N ALA A 182 2.14 -10.96 7.46
CA ALA A 182 0.87 -11.63 7.21
C ALA A 182 0.25 -12.20 8.48
N GLY A 183 1.05 -12.89 9.30
CA GLY A 183 0.59 -13.46 10.57
C GLY A 183 0.17 -12.39 11.57
N ALA A 184 0.94 -11.31 11.70
CA ALA A 184 0.68 -10.24 12.65
C ALA A 184 -0.55 -9.39 12.27
N LEU A 185 -0.74 -9.10 10.99
CA LEU A 185 -1.84 -8.23 10.51
C LEU A 185 -3.09 -9.02 10.10
N GLY A 186 -3.01 -10.34 9.97
CA GLY A 186 -4.12 -11.17 9.53
C GLY A 186 -4.38 -11.10 8.03
N PHE A 187 -3.34 -11.27 7.22
CA PHE A 187 -3.52 -11.60 5.80
C PHE A 187 -3.91 -13.07 5.63
N ASP A 188 -4.66 -13.37 4.58
CA ASP A 188 -5.10 -14.74 4.26
C ASP A 188 -4.08 -15.49 3.39
N GLU A 189 -3.36 -14.76 2.53
CA GLU A 189 -2.29 -15.27 1.67
C GLU A 189 -1.11 -14.30 1.63
N HIS A 190 0.11 -14.82 1.49
CA HIS A 190 1.30 -14.01 1.25
C HIS A 190 2.20 -14.63 0.17
N HIS A 191 2.84 -13.78 -0.64
CA HIS A 191 3.71 -14.18 -1.73
C HIS A 191 4.95 -13.28 -1.78
N ALA A 192 6.14 -13.88 -1.78
CA ALA A 192 7.42 -13.17 -1.84
C ALA A 192 8.54 -14.10 -2.32
N ASN A 193 9.71 -13.53 -2.58
CA ASN A 193 10.92 -14.29 -2.91
C ASN A 193 11.41 -15.09 -1.69
N THR A 194 12.16 -16.17 -1.88
CA THR A 194 12.69 -16.95 -0.75
C THR A 194 14.21 -16.84 -0.71
N LEU A 195 14.76 -16.32 0.38
CA LEU A 195 16.20 -16.40 0.67
C LEU A 195 16.56 -17.84 0.98
N LEU A 196 17.57 -18.36 0.31
CA LEU A 196 18.07 -19.70 0.56
C LEU A 196 19.05 -19.69 1.73
N THR A 197 19.01 -20.74 2.54
CA THR A 197 19.92 -20.94 3.67
C THR A 197 20.71 -22.24 3.49
N ALA A 198 21.95 -22.24 3.96
CA ALA A 198 22.83 -23.41 4.01
C ALA A 198 23.63 -23.35 5.31
N ASP A 199 23.67 -24.47 6.05
CA ASP A 199 24.44 -24.62 7.29
C ASP A 199 24.20 -23.52 8.34
N GLY A 200 22.94 -23.07 8.48
CA GLY A 200 22.54 -22.02 9.43
C GLY A 200 22.85 -20.59 9.01
N ALA A 201 23.34 -20.38 7.78
CA ALA A 201 23.64 -19.08 7.21
C ALA A 201 22.86 -18.83 5.91
N LEU A 202 22.72 -17.56 5.52
CA LEU A 202 22.21 -17.18 4.20
C LEU A 202 23.19 -17.66 3.13
N SER A 203 22.68 -18.41 2.15
CA SER A 203 23.53 -18.91 1.05
C SER A 203 23.93 -17.80 0.09
N GLY A 204 23.30 -16.63 0.15
CA GLY A 204 23.47 -15.57 -0.84
C GLY A 204 22.78 -15.86 -2.16
N GLU A 205 21.76 -16.72 -2.15
CA GLU A 205 20.96 -17.07 -3.32
C GLU A 205 19.47 -16.91 -3.01
N VAL A 206 18.70 -16.65 -4.06
CA VAL A 206 17.24 -16.51 -4.02
C VAL A 206 16.62 -17.67 -4.79
N ALA A 207 15.54 -18.26 -4.26
CA ALA A 207 14.83 -19.34 -4.92
C ALA A 207 14.22 -18.88 -6.25
N GLU A 208 14.28 -19.74 -7.27
CA GLU A 208 13.61 -19.53 -8.55
C GLU A 208 12.21 -20.17 -8.58
N PRO A 209 11.23 -19.60 -9.31
CA PRO A 209 11.34 -18.33 -10.03
C PRO A 209 11.24 -17.11 -9.10
N ILE A 210 12.01 -16.07 -9.40
CA ILE A 210 11.89 -14.77 -8.72
C ILE A 210 10.54 -14.12 -9.06
N LEU A 211 9.82 -13.66 -8.03
CA LEU A 211 8.67 -12.79 -8.15
C LEU A 211 9.12 -11.39 -8.59
N GLY A 212 9.15 -11.20 -9.91
CA GLY A 212 9.48 -9.93 -10.56
C GLY A 212 8.33 -8.93 -10.59
N ARG A 213 8.45 -7.90 -11.44
CA ARG A 213 7.45 -6.81 -11.54
C ARG A 213 6.05 -7.28 -11.95
N ALA A 214 5.95 -8.38 -12.71
CA ALA A 214 4.67 -8.94 -13.16
C ALA A 214 3.92 -9.69 -12.04
N ALA A 215 4.62 -10.10 -10.97
CA ALA A 215 4.09 -10.96 -9.92
C ALA A 215 2.81 -10.43 -9.27
N LYS A 216 2.77 -9.12 -8.97
CA LYS A 216 1.63 -8.48 -8.29
C LYS A 216 0.37 -8.50 -9.16
N LEU A 217 0.51 -8.21 -10.46
CA LEU A 217 -0.60 -8.29 -11.42
C LEU A 217 -1.04 -9.74 -11.66
N GLU A 218 -0.10 -10.68 -11.76
CA GLU A 218 -0.42 -12.10 -11.92
C GLU A 218 -1.14 -12.67 -10.69
N ALA A 219 -0.69 -12.31 -9.49
CA ALA A 219 -1.34 -12.67 -8.24
C ALA A 219 -2.76 -12.10 -8.17
N LEU A 220 -2.95 -10.81 -8.50
CA LEU A 220 -4.28 -10.20 -8.58
C LEU A 220 -5.20 -11.01 -9.49
N ARG A 221 -4.77 -11.31 -10.72
CA ARG A 221 -5.58 -12.04 -11.71
C ARG A 221 -5.88 -13.46 -11.27
N ARG A 222 -4.87 -14.19 -10.82
CA ARG A 222 -4.98 -15.59 -10.39
C ARG A 222 -5.94 -15.72 -9.21
N ILE A 223 -5.75 -14.90 -8.16
CA ILE A 223 -6.55 -14.99 -6.94
C ILE A 223 -7.96 -14.50 -7.21
N SER A 224 -8.14 -13.42 -7.98
CA SER A 224 -9.48 -12.96 -8.39
C SER A 224 -10.25 -14.06 -9.11
N ALA A 225 -9.62 -14.74 -10.07
CA ALA A 225 -10.22 -15.85 -10.81
C ALA A 225 -10.57 -17.04 -9.89
N ALA A 226 -9.66 -17.43 -8.99
CA ALA A 226 -9.89 -18.51 -8.04
C ALA A 226 -11.05 -18.21 -7.07
N ARG A 227 -11.29 -16.94 -6.76
CA ARG A 227 -12.36 -16.48 -5.88
C ARG A 227 -13.65 -16.09 -6.59
N GLY A 228 -13.69 -16.13 -7.91
CA GLY A 228 -14.86 -15.71 -8.68
C GLY A 228 -15.19 -14.22 -8.54
N ILE A 229 -14.20 -13.38 -8.24
CA ILE A 229 -14.36 -11.93 -8.19
C ILE A 229 -13.72 -11.26 -9.41
N THR A 230 -14.22 -10.08 -9.75
CA THR A 230 -13.68 -9.26 -10.85
C THR A 230 -12.65 -8.27 -10.32
N ALA A 231 -11.78 -7.76 -11.21
CA ALA A 231 -10.83 -6.72 -10.85
C ALA A 231 -11.51 -5.46 -10.28
N ALA A 232 -12.74 -5.15 -10.71
CA ALA A 232 -13.55 -4.05 -10.17
C ALA A 232 -13.85 -4.18 -8.67
N GLN A 233 -13.82 -5.40 -8.13
CA GLN A 233 -14.04 -5.72 -6.71
C GLN A 233 -12.74 -5.80 -5.91
N VAL A 234 -11.61 -5.40 -6.48
CA VAL A 234 -10.29 -5.42 -5.84
C VAL A 234 -9.86 -4.00 -5.47
N MET A 235 -9.36 -3.85 -4.24
CA MET A 235 -8.53 -2.73 -3.82
C MET A 235 -7.07 -3.16 -3.89
N ALA A 236 -6.24 -2.39 -4.59
CA ALA A 236 -4.81 -2.57 -4.62
C ALA A 236 -4.13 -1.37 -3.95
N VAL A 237 -3.08 -1.60 -3.16
CA VAL A 237 -2.31 -0.53 -2.50
C VAL A 237 -0.81 -0.78 -2.62
N GLY A 238 -0.07 0.28 -2.91
CA GLY A 238 1.39 0.28 -3.00
C GLY A 238 1.94 1.70 -3.20
N ASP A 239 3.25 1.86 -3.06
CA ASP A 239 3.95 3.15 -3.16
C ASP A 239 4.80 3.27 -4.45
N GLY A 240 5.19 2.12 -5.02
CA GLY A 240 6.28 2.00 -5.96
C GLY A 240 5.90 1.78 -7.43
N ALA A 241 6.88 1.94 -8.32
CA ALA A 241 6.68 1.72 -9.76
C ALA A 241 6.44 0.23 -10.10
N ASN A 242 6.94 -0.68 -9.26
CA ASN A 242 6.65 -2.11 -9.27
C ASN A 242 5.17 -2.44 -9.01
N ASP A 243 4.40 -1.53 -8.39
CA ASP A 243 2.97 -1.71 -8.12
C ASP A 243 2.06 -1.25 -9.24
N LEU A 244 2.54 -0.38 -10.14
CA LEU A 244 1.69 0.32 -11.12
C LEU A 244 0.79 -0.62 -11.92
N ALA A 245 1.32 -1.75 -12.36
CA ALA A 245 0.53 -2.73 -13.13
C ALA A 245 -0.63 -3.34 -12.31
N MET A 246 -0.43 -3.55 -11.01
CA MET A 246 -1.46 -4.02 -10.08
C MET A 246 -2.46 -2.89 -9.75
N LEU A 247 -1.97 -1.68 -9.49
CA LEU A 247 -2.79 -0.50 -9.18
C LEU A 247 -3.71 -0.14 -10.34
N GLU A 248 -3.19 -0.13 -11.58
CA GLU A 248 -3.96 0.17 -12.79
C GLU A 248 -5.00 -0.91 -13.13
N ALA A 249 -4.75 -2.16 -12.75
CA ALA A 249 -5.67 -3.26 -13.00
C ALA A 249 -6.83 -3.31 -12.00
N ALA A 250 -6.62 -2.86 -10.76
CA ALA A 250 -7.62 -2.95 -9.70
C ALA A 250 -8.74 -1.91 -9.86
N GLY A 251 -9.95 -2.27 -9.42
CA GLY A 251 -11.10 -1.37 -9.38
C GLY A 251 -10.95 -0.20 -8.41
N ALA A 252 -10.02 -0.31 -7.46
CA ALA A 252 -9.52 0.79 -6.64
C ALA A 252 -8.01 0.61 -6.45
N GLY A 253 -7.20 1.13 -7.37
CA GLY A 253 -5.75 1.26 -7.20
C GLY A 253 -5.39 2.52 -6.43
N VAL A 254 -4.84 2.36 -5.23
CA VAL A 254 -4.48 3.43 -4.31
C VAL A 254 -2.97 3.58 -4.25
N ALA A 255 -2.48 4.73 -4.70
CA ALA A 255 -1.11 5.15 -4.44
C ALA A 255 -1.02 5.62 -2.98
N PHE A 256 -0.29 4.89 -2.14
CA PHE A 256 -0.14 5.19 -0.72
C PHE A 256 1.27 5.72 -0.45
N HIS A 257 1.37 6.97 0.00
CA HIS A 257 2.63 7.68 0.26
C HIS A 257 3.63 7.54 -0.90
N ALA A 258 3.08 7.45 -2.11
CA ALA A 258 3.77 6.97 -3.29
C ALA A 258 4.72 8.03 -3.88
N LYS A 259 5.73 7.56 -4.62
CA LYS A 259 6.60 8.44 -5.40
C LYS A 259 5.76 9.26 -6.39
N PRO A 260 6.11 10.54 -6.68
CA PRO A 260 5.30 11.40 -7.54
C PRO A 260 4.95 10.80 -8.91
N ALA A 261 5.88 10.06 -9.52
CA ALA A 261 5.66 9.38 -10.80
C ALA A 261 4.60 8.27 -10.73
N VAL A 262 4.48 7.60 -9.58
CA VAL A 262 3.48 6.56 -9.33
C VAL A 262 2.13 7.22 -9.03
N ALA A 263 2.12 8.17 -8.09
CA ALA A 263 0.92 8.91 -7.71
C ALA A 263 0.23 9.54 -8.94
N ALA A 264 0.99 10.15 -9.84
CA ALA A 264 0.47 10.76 -11.07
C ALA A 264 -0.35 9.81 -11.96
N ARG A 265 -0.12 8.48 -11.88
CA ARG A 265 -0.83 7.45 -12.65
C ARG A 265 -2.05 6.87 -11.93
N CYS A 266 -2.23 7.19 -10.65
CA CYS A 266 -3.35 6.68 -9.85
C CYS A 266 -4.42 7.76 -9.66
N ALA A 267 -5.69 7.35 -9.73
CA ALA A 267 -6.84 8.20 -9.45
C ALA A 267 -7.07 8.39 -7.95
N LEU A 268 -6.76 7.37 -7.14
CA LEU A 268 -6.84 7.40 -5.69
C LEU A 268 -5.42 7.55 -5.11
N ARG A 269 -5.23 8.56 -4.27
CA ARG A 269 -3.93 8.94 -3.69
C ARG A 269 -4.14 9.28 -2.23
N ILE A 270 -3.33 8.67 -1.37
CA ILE A 270 -3.25 9.01 0.05
C ILE A 270 -1.82 9.45 0.30
N ASN A 271 -1.60 10.73 0.59
CA ASN A 271 -0.29 11.31 0.86
C ASN A 271 -0.11 11.69 2.34
N HIS A 272 -1.22 11.89 3.06
CA HIS A 272 -1.19 12.37 4.44
C HIS A 272 -1.85 11.40 5.43
N GLY A 273 -2.98 10.80 5.03
CA GLY A 273 -3.68 9.80 5.82
C GLY A 273 -2.83 8.55 6.08
N ASP A 274 -3.21 7.79 7.10
CA ASP A 274 -2.67 6.45 7.33
C ASP A 274 -3.49 5.38 6.58
N LEU A 275 -3.23 4.08 6.82
CA LEU A 275 -3.95 3.02 6.09
C LEU A 275 -5.44 2.93 6.43
N THR A 276 -5.93 3.59 7.50
CA THR A 276 -7.38 3.71 7.73
C THR A 276 -8.07 4.56 6.66
N ALA A 277 -7.32 5.40 5.93
CA ALA A 277 -7.84 6.15 4.78
C ALA A 277 -8.48 5.25 3.72
N LEU A 278 -7.95 4.03 3.54
CA LEU A 278 -8.50 3.05 2.60
C LEU A 278 -9.90 2.57 3.02
N LEU A 279 -10.24 2.61 4.31
CA LEU A 279 -11.59 2.32 4.79
C LEU A 279 -12.55 3.48 4.47
N TYR A 280 -12.10 4.74 4.64
CA TYR A 280 -12.88 5.92 4.23
C TYR A 280 -13.14 5.93 2.73
N LEU A 281 -12.17 5.57 1.90
CA LEU A 281 -12.37 5.40 0.45
C LEU A 281 -13.41 4.33 0.12
N GLN A 282 -13.60 3.33 0.98
CA GLN A 282 -14.65 2.31 0.81
C GLN A 282 -15.98 2.71 1.42
N GLY A 283 -16.08 3.89 2.04
CA GLY A 283 -17.30 4.42 2.67
C GLY A 283 -17.55 3.92 4.08
N TYR A 284 -16.56 3.30 4.74
CA TYR A 284 -16.69 2.97 6.16
C TYR A 284 -16.50 4.23 7.00
N ALA A 285 -17.43 4.50 7.91
CA ALA A 285 -17.23 5.47 8.96
C ALA A 285 -16.35 4.88 10.07
N SER A 286 -15.62 5.73 10.78
CA SER A 286 -14.75 5.35 11.91
C SER A 286 -15.47 4.49 12.97
N GLY A 287 -16.76 4.75 13.22
CA GLY A 287 -17.57 3.95 14.13
C GLY A 287 -17.87 2.52 13.67
N ALA A 288 -17.57 2.18 12.41
CA ALA A 288 -17.69 0.83 11.85
C ALA A 288 -16.34 0.09 11.80
N PHE A 289 -15.24 0.72 12.24
CA PHE A 289 -13.92 0.11 12.23
C PHE A 289 -13.85 -0.99 13.28
N VAL A 290 -13.18 -2.08 12.93
CA VAL A 290 -12.85 -3.16 13.85
C VAL A 290 -11.41 -2.96 14.31
N THR A 291 -11.23 -2.82 15.63
CA THR A 291 -9.91 -2.81 16.25
C THR A 291 -9.55 -4.26 16.63
N PRO A 292 -8.42 -4.79 16.15
CA PRO A 292 -7.97 -6.15 16.46
C PRO A 292 -7.55 -6.34 17.93
#